data_AF-C5LG88-F1
#
_entry.id   AF-C5LG88-F1
#
_cell.length_a   1.000
_cell.length_b   1.000
_cell.length_c   1.000
_cell.angle_alpha   90.00
_cell.angle_beta   90.00
_cell.angle_gamma   90.00
#
_symmetry.space_group_name_H-M   'P 1'
#
loop_
_entity.id
_entity.type
_entity.pdbx_description
1 polymer ?
#
loop_
_entity_poly.entity_id
_entity_poly.type
_entity_poly.pdbx_seq_one_letter_code
_entity_poly.pdbx_strand_id
1 'polypeptide(L)'
;PISEVFGAVWTEDHLLPKIVDQYKQVQGQGYSGRLTTLQALPRLTYVMSSEQVEKHIIPVLVEATKDPVPNVRFAACECLIWMLENHKLENPMMVTQSLEPTVKDVLLKEQDADVKYIAQKALDVCIKVT
;
A
#
# COMPACT_ATOMS: atom_id res chain seq x y z
N PRO A 1 -7.50 17.59 1.34
CA PRO A 1 -6.20 17.43 0.64
C PRO A 1 -6.16 18.13 -0.73
N ILE A 2 -4.98 18.42 -1.30
CA ILE A 2 -4.90 19.00 -2.66
C ILE A 2 -5.60 18.12 -3.71
N SER A 3 -5.59 16.80 -3.51
CA SER A 3 -6.33 15.82 -4.30
C SER A 3 -7.84 16.04 -4.29
N GLU A 4 -8.43 16.50 -3.18
CA GLU A 4 -9.86 16.82 -3.08
C GLU A 4 -10.21 18.12 -3.80
N VAL A 5 -9.28 19.09 -3.84
CA VAL A 5 -9.48 20.37 -4.52
C VAL A 5 -9.50 20.18 -6.04
N PHE A 6 -8.63 19.34 -6.57
CA PHE A 6 -8.50 19.11 -8.02
C PHE A 6 -9.21 17.85 -8.53
N GLY A 7 -9.66 16.97 -7.64
CA GLY A 7 -10.44 15.78 -7.96
C GLY A 7 -9.62 14.58 -8.43
N ALA A 8 -10.36 13.49 -8.71
CA ALA A 8 -9.83 12.17 -9.05
C ALA A 8 -8.92 12.16 -10.29
N VAL A 9 -9.43 12.71 -11.40
CA VAL A 9 -8.75 12.72 -12.71
C VAL A 9 -7.42 13.47 -12.62
N TRP A 10 -7.43 14.68 -12.08
CA TRP A 10 -6.21 15.45 -11.90
C TRP A 10 -5.20 14.75 -10.99
N THR A 11 -5.69 14.11 -9.92
CA THR A 11 -4.85 13.35 -9.00
C THR A 11 -4.16 12.19 -9.72
N GLU A 12 -4.89 11.42 -10.52
CA GLU A 12 -4.36 10.31 -11.33
C GLU A 12 -3.37 10.79 -12.39
N ASP A 13 -3.67 11.88 -13.10
CA ASP A 13 -2.87 12.33 -14.25
C ASP A 13 -1.59 13.08 -13.84
N HIS A 14 -1.58 13.75 -12.68
CA HIS A 14 -0.52 14.71 -12.35
C HIS A 14 0.19 14.47 -11.01
N LEU A 15 -0.51 13.99 -9.99
CA LEU A 15 0.04 13.86 -8.64
C LEU A 15 0.53 12.44 -8.38
N LEU A 16 -0.30 11.44 -8.67
CA LEU A 16 0.00 10.04 -8.42
C LEU A 16 1.29 9.57 -9.13
N PRO A 17 1.55 9.89 -10.42
CA PRO A 17 2.75 9.43 -11.10
C PRO A 17 4.01 9.94 -10.40
N LYS A 18 4.02 11.19 -9.92
CA LYS A 18 5.16 11.78 -9.21
C LYS A 18 5.43 11.07 -7.89
N ILE A 19 4.38 10.73 -7.14
CA ILE A 19 4.50 10.04 -5.85
C ILE A 19 5.01 8.62 -6.04
N VAL A 20 4.49 7.90 -7.04
CA VAL A 20 4.91 6.54 -7.37
C VAL A 20 6.33 6.51 -7.95
N ASP A 21 6.67 7.44 -8.84
CA ASP A 21 8.03 7.56 -9.40
C ASP A 21 9.05 7.90 -8.31
N GLN A 22 8.68 8.74 -7.34
CA GLN A 22 9.54 9.03 -6.20
C GLN A 22 9.90 7.75 -5.42
N TYR A 23 8.96 6.82 -5.22
CA TYR A 23 9.25 5.54 -4.55
C TYR A 23 10.35 4.76 -5.27
N LYS A 24 10.32 4.75 -6.61
CA LYS A 24 11.30 4.05 -7.46
C LYS A 24 12.64 4.79 -7.50
N GLN A 25 12.63 6.11 -7.65
CA GLN A 25 13.85 6.92 -7.81
C GLN A 25 14.74 6.94 -6.56
N VAL A 26 14.13 6.86 -5.38
CA VAL A 26 14.87 6.89 -4.09
C VAL A 26 15.26 5.48 -3.62
N GLN A 27 15.05 4.45 -4.43
CA GLN A 27 15.60 3.12 -4.17
C GLN A 27 17.13 3.21 -4.05
N GLY A 28 17.68 2.60 -3.00
CA GLY A 28 19.12 2.66 -2.70
C GLY A 28 19.64 3.98 -2.10
N GLN A 29 18.82 5.04 -2.00
CA GLN A 29 19.23 6.36 -1.47
C GLN A 29 18.82 6.59 0.00
N GLY A 30 18.51 5.53 0.74
CA GLY A 30 17.93 5.57 2.09
C GLY A 30 16.41 5.32 2.09
N TYR A 31 15.85 5.01 3.26
CA TYR A 31 14.45 4.53 3.37
C TYR A 31 13.41 5.65 3.55
N SER A 32 13.82 6.85 3.98
CA SER A 32 12.90 7.94 4.35
C SER A 32 12.01 8.40 3.19
N GLY A 33 12.54 8.46 1.97
CA GLY A 33 11.77 8.80 0.78
C GLY A 33 10.67 7.77 0.49
N ARG A 34 10.99 6.48 0.60
CA ARG A 34 10.04 5.38 0.40
C ARG A 34 8.93 5.39 1.45
N LEU A 35 9.31 5.59 2.71
CA LEU A 35 8.35 5.71 3.81
C LEU A 35 7.41 6.91 3.61
N THR A 36 7.95 8.05 3.17
CA THR A 36 7.15 9.25 2.87
C THR A 36 6.13 8.98 1.75
N THR A 37 6.54 8.27 0.69
CA THR A 37 5.60 7.84 -0.35
C THR A 37 4.48 6.99 0.23
N LEU A 38 4.81 5.93 0.98
CA LEU A 38 3.79 5.02 1.54
C LEU A 38 2.79 5.76 2.46
N GLN A 39 3.27 6.70 3.27
CA GLN A 39 2.42 7.52 4.13
C GLN A 39 1.52 8.51 3.37
N ALA A 40 1.87 8.86 2.13
CA ALA A 40 1.07 9.74 1.29
C ALA A 40 -0.08 9.00 0.58
N LEU A 41 0.11 7.72 0.22
CA LEU A 41 -0.85 6.96 -0.60
C LEU A 41 -2.28 6.94 -0.02
N PRO A 42 -2.53 6.66 1.28
CA PRO A 42 -3.88 6.72 1.85
C PRO A 42 -4.61 8.04 1.64
N ARG A 43 -3.89 9.16 1.53
CA ARG A 43 -4.52 10.47 1.33
C ARG A 43 -4.98 10.70 -0.11
N LEU A 44 -4.38 10.00 -1.07
CA LEU A 44 -4.76 10.10 -2.48
C LEU A 44 -6.05 9.31 -2.73
N THR A 45 -6.23 8.19 -2.04
CA THR A 45 -7.33 7.27 -2.32
C THR A 45 -8.71 7.78 -1.93
N TYR A 46 -8.80 8.83 -1.10
CA TYR A 46 -10.07 9.52 -0.80
C TYR A 46 -10.82 10.02 -2.05
N VAL A 47 -10.10 10.32 -3.13
CA VAL A 47 -10.70 10.76 -4.38
C VAL A 47 -10.64 9.71 -5.49
N MET A 48 -10.07 8.53 -5.23
CA MET A 48 -9.87 7.49 -6.24
C MET A 48 -10.93 6.40 -6.11
N SER A 49 -11.34 5.82 -7.24
CA SER A 49 -12.17 4.61 -7.28
C SER A 49 -11.39 3.37 -6.88
N SER A 50 -12.10 2.30 -6.50
CA SER A 50 -11.50 0.98 -6.20
C SER A 50 -10.64 0.48 -7.35
N GLU A 51 -11.12 0.61 -8.59
CA GLU A 51 -10.35 0.25 -9.78
C GLU A 51 -9.03 1.03 -9.91
N GLN A 52 -9.05 2.35 -9.68
CA GLN A 52 -7.84 3.17 -9.73
C GLN A 52 -6.84 2.79 -8.63
N VAL A 53 -7.32 2.49 -7.43
CA VAL A 53 -6.46 2.04 -6.31
C VAL A 53 -5.85 0.67 -6.62
N GLU A 54 -6.65 -0.27 -7.10
CA GLU A 54 -6.20 -1.61 -7.51
C GLU A 54 -5.15 -1.55 -8.62
N LYS A 55 -5.35 -0.68 -9.61
CA LYS A 55 -4.47 -0.55 -10.77
C LYS A 55 -3.14 0.09 -10.42
N HIS A 56 -3.13 1.12 -9.56
CA HIS A 56 -1.97 2.00 -9.41
C HIS A 56 -1.30 1.94 -8.04
N ILE A 57 -2.08 1.75 -6.97
CA ILE A 57 -1.58 1.83 -5.58
C ILE A 57 -1.17 0.44 -5.08
N ILE A 58 -2.03 -0.57 -5.30
CA ILE A 58 -1.78 -1.93 -4.82
C ILE A 58 -0.44 -2.51 -5.31
N PRO A 59 -0.02 -2.35 -6.58
CA PRO A 59 1.27 -2.85 -7.03
C PRO A 59 2.45 -2.26 -6.26
N VAL A 60 2.38 -0.97 -5.91
CA VAL A 60 3.42 -0.28 -5.12
C VAL A 60 3.48 -0.84 -3.70
N LEU A 61 2.32 -1.10 -3.08
CA LEU A 61 2.28 -1.70 -1.75
C LEU A 61 2.83 -3.13 -1.75
N VAL A 62 2.49 -3.95 -2.75
CA VAL A 62 3.01 -5.31 -2.91
C VAL A 62 4.52 -5.34 -3.18
N GLU A 63 5.06 -4.32 -3.85
CA GLU A 63 6.51 -4.16 -3.99
C GLU A 63 7.15 -3.77 -2.64
N ALA A 64 6.51 -2.85 -1.90
CA ALA A 64 7.00 -2.36 -0.62
C ALA A 64 7.01 -3.40 0.50
N THR A 65 6.13 -4.42 0.45
CA THR A 65 6.20 -5.55 1.39
C THR A 65 7.48 -6.38 1.23
N LYS A 66 8.22 -6.22 0.13
CA LYS A 66 9.48 -6.92 -0.15
C LYS A 66 10.71 -6.05 0.08
N ASP A 67 10.54 -4.85 0.62
CA ASP A 67 11.65 -3.90 0.84
C ASP A 67 12.69 -4.49 1.80
N PRO A 68 14.01 -4.26 1.58
CA PRO A 68 15.03 -4.75 2.51
C PRO A 68 14.93 -4.14 3.92
N VAL A 69 14.29 -2.96 4.06
CA VAL A 69 14.20 -2.24 5.33
C VAL A 69 12.90 -2.59 6.06
N PRO A 70 12.96 -3.13 7.31
CA PRO A 70 11.78 -3.53 8.08
C PRO A 70 10.71 -2.43 8.21
N ASN A 71 11.13 -1.19 8.48
CA ASN A 71 10.20 -0.07 8.63
C ASN A 71 9.39 0.23 7.36
N VAL A 72 9.94 -0.04 6.17
CA VAL A 72 9.21 0.13 4.91
C VAL A 72 8.17 -0.97 4.75
N ARG A 73 8.53 -2.22 5.08
CA ARG A 73 7.59 -3.36 5.08
C ARG A 73 6.46 -3.15 6.08
N PHE A 74 6.78 -2.65 7.28
CA PHE A 74 5.79 -2.28 8.29
C PHE A 74 4.76 -1.28 7.74
N ALA A 75 5.24 -0.17 7.17
CA ALA A 75 4.39 0.87 6.61
C ALA A 75 3.57 0.38 5.41
N ALA A 76 4.09 -0.56 4.61
CA ALA A 76 3.35 -1.19 3.54
C ALA A 76 2.16 -2.00 4.08
N CYS A 77 2.37 -2.81 5.13
CA CYS A 77 1.31 -3.54 5.81
C CYS A 77 0.27 -2.62 6.48
N GLU A 78 0.70 -1.54 7.14
CA GLU A 78 -0.22 -0.53 7.69
C GLU A 78 -1.08 0.10 6.60
N CYS A 79 -0.47 0.47 5.47
CA CYS A 79 -1.19 1.04 4.36
C CYS A 79 -2.18 0.04 3.76
N LEU A 80 -1.81 -1.25 3.63
CA LEU A 80 -2.72 -2.31 3.16
C LEU A 80 -3.94 -2.45 4.08
N ILE A 81 -3.73 -2.50 5.40
CA ILE A 81 -4.83 -2.53 6.39
C ILE A 81 -5.75 -1.34 6.17
N TRP A 82 -5.19 -0.14 6.06
CA TRP A 82 -5.98 1.07 5.86
C TRP A 82 -6.84 0.98 4.58
N MET A 83 -6.28 0.49 3.47
CA MET A 83 -7.01 0.36 2.20
C MET A 83 -8.18 -0.62 2.33
N LEU A 84 -7.94 -1.77 2.95
CA LEU A 84 -8.96 -2.81 3.13
C LEU A 84 -10.10 -2.33 4.03
N GLU A 85 -9.80 -1.61 5.11
CA GLU A 85 -10.81 -1.17 6.08
C GLU A 85 -11.57 0.09 5.64
N ASN A 86 -10.90 1.04 4.99
CA ASN A 86 -11.44 2.39 4.76
C ASN A 86 -11.83 2.64 3.30
N HIS A 87 -11.02 2.15 2.35
CA HIS A 87 -11.31 2.33 0.92
C HIS A 87 -12.32 1.31 0.40
N LYS A 88 -12.38 0.12 1.04
CA LYS A 88 -13.28 -0.99 0.70
C LYS A 88 -13.11 -1.40 -0.76
N LEU A 89 -11.98 -2.04 -1.05
CA LEU A 89 -11.71 -2.63 -2.36
C LEU A 89 -12.90 -3.50 -2.81
N GLU A 90 -13.48 -3.18 -3.96
CA GLU A 90 -14.72 -3.80 -4.45
C GLU A 90 -14.49 -5.15 -5.14
N ASN A 91 -13.24 -5.57 -5.28
CA ASN A 91 -12.83 -6.80 -5.93
C ASN A 91 -12.33 -7.85 -4.93
N PRO A 92 -13.18 -8.81 -4.49
CA PRO A 92 -12.77 -9.88 -3.59
C PRO A 92 -11.63 -10.75 -4.14
N MET A 93 -11.50 -10.87 -5.47
CA MET A 93 -10.41 -11.65 -6.07
C MET A 93 -9.06 -10.96 -5.88
N MET A 94 -9.00 -9.63 -5.89
CA MET A 94 -7.76 -8.90 -5.58
C MET A 94 -7.27 -9.26 -4.18
N VAL A 95 -8.18 -9.32 -3.21
CA VAL A 95 -7.81 -9.65 -1.83
C VAL A 95 -7.35 -11.11 -1.73
N THR A 96 -8.18 -12.05 -2.18
CA THR A 96 -7.92 -13.50 -2.04
C THR A 96 -6.75 -14.03 -2.88
N GLN A 97 -6.53 -13.48 -4.08
CA GLN A 97 -5.52 -14.00 -5.01
C GLN A 97 -4.21 -13.21 -5.02
N SER A 98 -4.20 -11.97 -4.50
CA SER A 98 -3.01 -11.11 -4.53
C SER A 98 -2.57 -10.68 -3.14
N LEU A 99 -3.43 -10.00 -2.38
CA LEU A 99 -3.04 -9.40 -1.10
C LEU A 99 -2.83 -10.44 0.00
N GLU A 100 -3.75 -11.39 0.16
CA GLU A 100 -3.64 -12.43 1.17
C GLU A 100 -2.38 -13.31 0.97
N PRO A 101 -2.08 -13.83 -0.25
CA PRO A 101 -0.81 -14.53 -0.50
C PRO A 101 0.42 -13.66 -0.26
N THR A 102 0.36 -12.37 -0.61
CA THR A 102 1.46 -11.43 -0.38
C THR A 102 1.77 -11.28 1.11
N VAL A 103 0.75 -11.08 1.95
CA VAL A 103 0.94 -10.93 3.39
C VAL A 103 1.40 -12.25 4.04
N LYS A 104 0.89 -13.39 3.57
CA LYS A 104 1.39 -14.71 3.99
C LYS A 104 2.87 -14.89 3.67
N ASP A 105 3.33 -14.45 2.50
CA ASP A 105 4.74 -14.51 2.12
C ASP A 105 5.63 -13.64 3.03
N VAL A 106 5.14 -12.45 3.43
CA VAL A 106 5.82 -11.59 4.42
C VAL A 106 6.00 -12.35 5.73
N LEU A 107 4.92 -12.92 6.29
CA LEU A 107 4.96 -13.64 7.57
C LEU A 107 5.94 -14.81 7.59
N LEU A 108 6.08 -15.51 6.46
CA LEU A 108 7.00 -16.65 6.34
C LEU A 108 8.47 -16.25 6.39
N LYS A 109 8.81 -15.06 5.89
CA LYS A 109 10.20 -14.63 5.70
C LYS A 109 10.68 -13.63 6.76
N GLU A 110 9.76 -13.01 7.47
CA GLU A 110 10.06 -11.90 8.36
C GLU A 110 10.81 -12.35 9.62
N GLN A 111 11.71 -11.49 10.12
CA GLN A 111 12.42 -11.71 11.38
C GLN A 111 12.05 -10.67 12.43
N ASP A 112 11.74 -9.45 11.99
CA ASP A 112 11.36 -8.35 12.87
C ASP A 112 10.00 -8.60 13.53
N ALA A 113 9.91 -8.40 14.84
CA ALA A 113 8.72 -8.71 15.63
C ALA A 113 7.56 -7.75 15.34
N ASP A 114 7.86 -6.47 15.10
CA ASP A 114 6.85 -5.46 14.82
C ASP A 114 6.28 -5.67 13.41
N VAL A 115 7.14 -6.00 12.44
CA VAL A 115 6.69 -6.35 11.09
C VAL A 115 5.83 -7.61 11.09
N LYS A 116 6.19 -8.65 11.86
CA LYS A 116 5.34 -9.84 12.03
C LYS A 116 3.97 -9.51 12.61
N TYR A 117 3.94 -8.70 13.66
CA TYR A 117 2.70 -8.30 14.31
C TYR A 117 1.77 -7.57 13.33
N ILE A 118 2.29 -6.58 12.60
CA ILE A 118 1.45 -5.82 11.66
C ILE A 118 1.05 -6.64 10.44
N ALA A 119 1.92 -7.54 9.95
CA ALA A 119 1.60 -8.45 8.86
C ALA A 119 0.50 -9.44 9.28
N GLN A 120 0.52 -9.96 10.51
CA GLN A 120 -0.55 -10.82 11.02
C GLN A 120 -1.88 -10.05 11.07
N LYS A 121 -1.85 -8.80 11.57
CA LYS A 121 -3.04 -7.94 11.56
C LYS A 121 -3.56 -7.69 10.13
N ALA A 122 -2.67 -7.48 9.15
CA ALA A 122 -3.05 -7.32 7.76
C ALA A 122 -3.71 -8.59 7.20
N LEU A 123 -3.20 -9.78 7.56
CA LEU A 123 -3.79 -11.06 7.16
C LEU A 123 -5.20 -11.24 7.74
N ASP A 124 -5.38 -10.92 9.03
CA ASP A 124 -6.69 -11.02 9.69
C ASP A 124 -7.72 -10.09 9.02
N VAL A 125 -7.30 -8.90 8.59
CA VAL A 125 -8.13 -7.96 7.85
C VAL A 125 -8.46 -8.50 6.46
N CYS A 126 -7.51 -9.08 5.73
CA CYS A 126 -7.78 -9.74 4.44
C CYS A 126 -8.89 -10.79 4.58
N ILE A 127 -8.79 -11.67 5.57
CA ILE A 127 -9.78 -12.74 5.84
C ILE A 127 -11.14 -12.15 6.21
N LYS A 128 -11.17 -11.03 6.93
CA LYS A 128 -12.43 -10.39 7.37
C LYS A 128 -13.21 -9.75 6.23
N VAL A 129 -12.53 -9.24 5.21
CA VAL A 129 -13.17 -8.50 4.09
C VAL A 129 -13.56 -9.40 2.90
N THR A 130 -13.15 -10.67 2.93
CA THR A 130 -13.50 -11.71 1.94
C THR A 130 -14.59 -12.61 2.46
#